data_AF-A0A2V3JKR0-F1
#
_entry.id   AF-A0A2V3JKR0-F1
#
_cell.length_a   1.000
_cell.length_b   1.000
_cell.length_c   1.000
_cell.angle_alpha   90.00
_cell.angle_beta   90.00
_cell.angle_gamma   90.00
#
_symmetry.space_group_name_H-M   'P 1'
#
loop_
_entity.id
_entity.type
_entity.pdbx_description
1 polymer ?
#
loop_
_entity_poly.entity_id
_entity_poly.type
_entity_poly.pdbx_seq_one_letter_code
_entity_poly.pdbx_strand_id
1 'polypeptide(L)'
;MNDTADVIIVNRCNQSNELQTVLPAKTYVQQVLMILMLAAAAALMTCMYVNPASATFIPDNGTLLGVTYNPAMSEQDMEDLRSFEEWSGKKHSIVVVFQGFSPDEHSPIPETQMDNLWQNGNTPLLSIEPWGSDNDDILGVINNGTLDQYFKDYAKDLKNWTCEDWTVDGRTGTGKQVFIRFAHEMNLHSGAYPWCNRSPASYTDAWKRVHNIFESEGPAPDAIQWVWCVNSVDVPDRSAGGYGAEEYYPGDEYVDWVAIDGYNVGKSVPCADWDHWTAFDGIFKPMLDRFDDHPGISKKPYAIIEIGSSSVVDSMPVKEFYIYTNNGSRTNHYIPSGWWGDWGDITFCDYDCSDPHLGIACGDNTSIKLTYSAECSQEECWAGICWQEGGYNLTGADNLTFWARGESGGEKVEFTAGDAGATTGTVTLTNIWQRYIVDDLTEGDMSNVVCGFYWGVSEANNPDGCMIYLDDIRYESGTGIEDVCVEEGVSNNTKKGEWVKETYESIKNHPPIKMVCYFNVDKGGTKYLTGESDWAVFTTPRDNRNNIDDCSFDPNKRIPGYQEATGDDHYLYRFPIPVTPKGDLNHDNRITPADAAIALAIAATSTHSDAADVSGDGHVTSLDALMILQAAAANIGL
;
A
#
# COMPACT_ATOMS: atom_id res chain seq x y z
N MET A 1 -62.64 39.51 -33.08
CA MET A 1 -62.29 38.23 -32.46
C MET A 1 -60.77 38.16 -32.37
N ASN A 2 -60.09 38.24 -31.23
CA ASN A 2 -60.36 38.70 -29.86
C ASN A 2 -59.11 39.56 -29.48
N ASP A 3 -59.18 40.67 -28.73
CA ASP A 3 -59.25 40.76 -27.25
C ASP A 3 -58.30 39.76 -26.54
N THR A 4 -57.46 40.07 -25.55
CA THR A 4 -57.17 41.25 -24.69
C THR A 4 -55.81 41.00 -23.98
N ALA A 5 -55.02 41.94 -23.42
CA ALA A 5 -54.97 43.41 -23.43
C ALA A 5 -53.61 43.87 -22.79
N ASP A 6 -53.22 45.15 -22.91
CA ASP A 6 -52.02 45.70 -22.25
C ASP A 6 -52.20 45.84 -20.72
N VAL A 7 -51.23 45.36 -19.93
CA VAL A 7 -51.23 45.51 -18.47
C VAL A 7 -50.69 46.88 -18.06
N ILE A 8 -51.61 47.81 -17.75
CA ILE A 8 -51.26 49.12 -17.20
C ILE A 8 -51.09 49.00 -15.67
N ILE A 9 -49.86 49.12 -15.17
CA ILE A 9 -49.61 49.31 -13.74
C ILE A 9 -49.82 50.79 -13.39
N VAL A 10 -51.02 51.13 -12.91
CA VAL A 10 -51.30 52.47 -12.35
C VAL A 10 -51.05 52.46 -10.84
N ASN A 11 -49.94 53.07 -10.41
CA ASN A 11 -49.72 53.34 -9.00
C ASN A 11 -50.64 54.49 -8.55
N ARG A 12 -51.66 54.21 -7.73
CA ARG A 12 -52.56 55.24 -7.18
C ARG A 12 -52.04 55.81 -5.86
N CYS A 13 -51.02 56.66 -5.94
CA CYS A 13 -50.83 57.74 -4.97
C CYS A 13 -50.00 58.89 -5.57
N ASN A 14 -50.38 60.12 -5.20
CA ASN A 14 -49.86 61.42 -5.65
C ASN A 14 -50.16 61.90 -7.08
N GLN A 15 -50.49 63.20 -7.16
CA GLN A 15 -50.76 63.97 -8.36
C GLN A 15 -49.49 64.73 -8.77
N SER A 16 -49.07 64.61 -10.03
CA SER A 16 -48.47 65.71 -10.82
C SER A 16 -48.24 65.26 -12.26
N ASN A 17 -48.47 66.18 -13.21
CA ASN A 17 -48.13 65.97 -14.62
C ASN A 17 -46.71 66.49 -14.88
N GLU A 18 -45.77 65.62 -15.21
CA GLU A 18 -44.61 66.00 -16.02
C GLU A 18 -44.39 64.96 -17.12
N LEU A 19 -44.33 65.42 -18.38
CA LEU A 19 -43.91 64.57 -19.49
C LEU A 19 -42.39 64.40 -19.45
N GLN A 20 -41.92 63.17 -19.25
CA GLN A 20 -40.58 62.80 -19.70
C GLN A 20 -40.67 62.06 -21.04
N THR A 21 -39.84 62.48 -21.99
CA THR A 21 -39.72 61.87 -23.32
C THR A 21 -39.14 60.46 -23.22
N VAL A 22 -39.92 59.46 -23.61
CA VAL A 22 -39.46 58.07 -23.70
C VAL A 22 -38.48 57.92 -24.87
N LEU A 23 -37.19 57.79 -24.58
CA LEU A 23 -36.20 57.28 -25.53
C LEU A 23 -36.38 55.75 -25.66
N PRO A 24 -36.23 55.18 -26.87
CA PRO A 24 -36.60 53.78 -27.12
C PRO A 24 -35.65 52.79 -26.41
N ALA A 25 -36.20 51.99 -25.50
CA ALA A 25 -35.45 51.04 -24.67
C ALA A 25 -34.60 50.00 -25.45
N LYS A 26 -34.87 49.77 -26.74
CA LYS A 26 -34.09 48.84 -27.57
C LYS A 26 -32.61 49.20 -27.69
N THR A 27 -32.26 50.49 -27.70
CA THR A 27 -30.86 50.93 -27.93
C THR A 27 -29.98 50.68 -26.70
N TYR A 28 -30.50 50.90 -25.49
CA TYR A 28 -29.77 50.63 -24.24
C TYR A 28 -29.63 49.13 -23.98
N VAL A 29 -30.66 48.33 -24.24
CA VAL A 29 -30.57 46.87 -24.08
C VAL A 29 -29.51 46.27 -25.02
N GLN A 30 -29.45 46.70 -26.28
CA GLN A 30 -28.38 46.26 -27.20
C GLN A 30 -26.99 46.75 -26.78
N GLN A 31 -26.83 47.98 -26.28
CA GLN A 31 -25.53 48.47 -25.81
C GLN A 31 -25.06 47.77 -24.53
N VAL A 32 -25.94 47.47 -23.58
CA VAL A 32 -25.61 46.71 -22.36
C VAL A 32 -25.28 45.25 -22.71
N LEU A 33 -26.04 44.59 -23.58
CA LEU A 33 -25.71 43.25 -24.09
C LEU A 33 -24.37 43.24 -24.84
N MET A 34 -24.07 44.26 -25.64
CA MET A 34 -22.80 44.35 -26.38
C MET A 34 -21.60 44.62 -25.47
N ILE A 35 -21.79 45.40 -24.39
CA ILE A 35 -20.76 45.61 -23.35
C ILE A 35 -20.55 44.33 -22.53
N LEU A 36 -21.61 43.60 -22.18
CA LEU A 36 -21.51 42.30 -21.51
C LEU A 36 -20.84 41.25 -22.40
N MET A 37 -21.17 41.20 -23.70
CA MET A 37 -20.48 40.33 -24.67
C MET A 37 -19.01 40.72 -24.87
N LEU A 38 -18.67 42.01 -24.83
CA LEU A 38 -17.27 42.46 -24.91
C LEU A 38 -16.49 42.17 -23.62
N ALA A 39 -17.12 42.24 -22.45
CA ALA A 39 -16.53 41.81 -21.19
C ALA A 39 -16.33 40.28 -21.15
N ALA A 40 -17.31 39.51 -21.60
CA ALA A 40 -17.20 38.06 -21.77
C ALA A 40 -16.11 37.69 -22.80
N ALA A 41 -16.00 38.41 -23.92
CA ALA A 41 -14.95 38.21 -24.92
C ALA A 41 -13.54 38.56 -24.39
N ALA A 42 -13.42 39.51 -23.46
CA ALA A 42 -12.16 39.82 -22.79
C ALA A 42 -11.78 38.72 -21.79
N ALA A 43 -12.73 38.19 -21.01
CA ALA A 43 -12.52 37.03 -20.14
C ALA A 43 -12.13 35.78 -20.95
N LEU A 44 -12.80 35.55 -22.09
CA LEU A 44 -12.51 34.46 -23.04
C LEU A 44 -11.06 34.47 -23.54
N MET A 45 -10.39 35.62 -23.68
CA MET A 45 -8.97 35.67 -24.09
C MET A 45 -7.98 35.34 -22.97
N THR A 46 -8.36 35.53 -21.70
CA THR A 46 -7.54 35.10 -20.55
C THR A 46 -7.78 33.65 -20.15
N CYS A 47 -8.95 33.07 -20.47
CA CYS A 47 -9.34 31.72 -20.05
C CYS A 47 -8.95 30.59 -21.02
N MET A 48 -8.26 30.85 -22.15
CA MET A 48 -7.86 29.79 -23.10
C MET A 48 -6.72 28.85 -22.63
N TYR A 49 -6.42 28.81 -21.32
CA TYR A 49 -5.30 28.03 -20.76
C TYR A 49 -5.59 27.32 -19.43
N VAL A 50 -6.83 27.33 -18.94
CA VAL A 50 -7.20 26.59 -17.71
C VAL A 50 -8.00 25.35 -18.09
N ASN A 51 -7.45 24.18 -17.77
CA ASN A 51 -8.03 22.87 -18.06
C ASN A 51 -9.01 22.51 -16.92
N PRO A 52 -10.33 22.37 -17.17
CA PRO A 52 -11.30 22.12 -16.11
C PRO A 52 -11.39 20.62 -15.80
N ALA A 53 -10.62 20.14 -14.83
CA ALA A 53 -10.80 18.83 -14.21
C ALA A 53 -10.92 19.04 -12.69
N SER A 54 -12.02 18.55 -12.11
CA SER A 54 -12.35 18.78 -10.71
C SER A 54 -11.53 17.90 -9.78
N ALA A 55 -10.74 18.55 -8.95
CA ALA A 55 -10.57 18.21 -7.54
C ALA A 55 -10.10 19.47 -6.81
N THR A 56 -10.12 19.41 -5.46
CA THR A 56 -9.43 20.33 -4.53
C THR A 56 -8.46 21.30 -5.23
N PHE A 57 -8.73 22.62 -5.24
CA PHE A 57 -7.87 23.62 -5.92
C PHE A 57 -6.45 23.63 -5.35
N ILE A 58 -5.59 22.75 -5.84
CA ILE A 58 -4.17 22.65 -5.57
C ILE A 58 -3.49 23.33 -6.76
N PRO A 59 -2.59 24.31 -6.52
CA PRO A 59 -1.93 25.02 -7.61
C PRO A 59 -1.34 24.07 -8.66
N ASP A 60 -1.32 24.48 -9.92
CA ASP A 60 -0.79 23.66 -11.03
C ASP A 60 0.60 23.09 -10.72
N ASN A 61 1.41 23.85 -9.98
CA ASN A 61 2.75 23.50 -9.52
C ASN A 61 2.81 23.07 -8.03
N GLY A 62 1.79 22.40 -7.49
CA GLY A 62 1.78 21.91 -6.11
C GLY A 62 1.21 20.49 -5.95
N THR A 63 1.64 19.83 -4.87
CA THR A 63 1.25 18.48 -4.45
C THR A 63 0.99 18.49 -2.95
N LEU A 64 -0.14 17.96 -2.46
CA LEU A 64 -0.38 17.79 -1.02
C LEU A 64 0.60 16.76 -0.45
N LEU A 65 1.33 17.17 0.59
CA LEU A 65 2.21 16.29 1.35
C LEU A 65 1.41 15.51 2.40
N GLY A 66 1.57 14.20 2.45
CA GLY A 66 0.96 13.33 3.45
C GLY A 66 1.91 12.25 3.97
N VAL A 67 1.45 11.53 4.99
CA VAL A 67 2.17 10.42 5.61
C VAL A 67 1.19 9.31 6.01
N THR A 68 1.62 8.06 5.91
CA THR A 68 0.95 6.92 6.52
C THR A 68 1.64 6.58 7.83
N TYR A 69 0.89 6.56 8.93
CA TYR A 69 1.43 6.42 10.28
C TYR A 69 0.59 5.42 11.10
N ASN A 70 1.22 4.78 12.11
CA ASN A 70 0.71 3.69 12.95
C ASN A 70 -0.80 3.78 13.31
N PRO A 71 -1.64 2.74 13.07
CA PRO A 71 -3.10 2.92 12.93
C PRO A 71 -3.87 3.23 14.23
N ALA A 72 -3.22 3.21 15.40
CA ALA A 72 -3.88 3.52 16.66
C ALA A 72 -4.20 5.01 16.84
N MET A 73 -3.38 5.92 16.28
CA MET A 73 -3.43 7.39 16.51
C MET A 73 -3.67 7.77 17.98
N SER A 74 -3.03 7.05 18.90
CA SER A 74 -3.05 7.34 20.33
C SER A 74 -2.31 8.65 20.62
N GLU A 75 -2.40 9.17 21.86
CA GLU A 75 -1.65 10.38 22.21
C GLU A 75 -0.13 10.24 21.99
N GLN A 76 0.40 9.01 22.12
CA GLN A 76 1.80 8.71 21.83
C GLN A 76 2.08 8.80 20.32
N ASP A 77 1.27 8.16 19.49
CA ASP A 77 1.39 8.24 18.02
C ASP A 77 1.29 9.69 17.52
N MET A 78 0.43 10.50 18.16
CA MET A 78 0.29 11.92 17.88
C MET A 78 1.50 12.75 18.35
N GLU A 79 2.16 12.37 19.46
CA GLU A 79 3.42 13.00 19.88
C GLU A 79 4.56 12.71 18.90
N ASP A 80 4.65 11.48 18.40
CA ASP A 80 5.62 11.10 17.38
C ASP A 80 5.33 11.78 16.03
N LEU A 81 4.07 11.87 15.59
CA LEU A 81 3.67 12.65 14.41
C LEU A 81 4.05 14.13 14.54
N ARG A 82 3.76 14.77 15.69
CA ARG A 82 4.17 16.16 15.94
C ARG A 82 5.69 16.33 15.93
N SER A 83 6.42 15.35 16.47
CA SER A 83 7.89 15.31 16.47
C SER A 83 8.48 15.16 15.07
N PHE A 84 7.79 14.38 14.22
CA PHE A 84 8.09 14.26 12.79
C PHE A 84 7.86 15.58 12.06
N GLU A 85 6.69 16.20 12.19
CA GLU A 85 6.35 17.49 11.57
C GLU A 85 7.32 18.61 11.99
N GLU A 86 7.73 18.64 13.27
CA GLU A 86 8.75 19.59 13.76
C GLU A 86 10.13 19.34 13.13
N TRP A 87 10.56 18.08 13.00
CA TRP A 87 11.85 17.77 12.37
C TRP A 87 11.86 18.00 10.86
N SER A 88 10.84 17.53 10.12
CA SER A 88 10.74 17.75 8.67
C SER A 88 10.62 19.25 8.32
N GLY A 89 10.22 20.07 9.31
CA GLY A 89 10.00 21.51 9.17
C GLY A 89 8.69 21.85 8.46
N LYS A 90 7.82 20.86 8.25
CA LYS A 90 6.56 20.99 7.50
C LYS A 90 5.53 19.99 8.03
N LYS A 91 4.32 20.49 8.32
CA LYS A 91 3.16 19.66 8.65
C LYS A 91 2.66 18.88 7.43
N HIS A 92 2.02 17.74 7.68
CA HIS A 92 1.42 16.92 6.63
C HIS A 92 -0.04 17.33 6.44
N SER A 93 -0.47 17.57 5.20
CA SER A 93 -1.88 17.85 4.89
C SER A 93 -2.75 16.62 5.14
N ILE A 94 -2.24 15.44 4.78
CA ILE A 94 -2.96 14.16 4.84
C ILE A 94 -2.27 13.23 5.82
N VAL A 95 -3.04 12.53 6.65
CA VAL A 95 -2.56 11.34 7.36
C VAL A 95 -3.45 10.15 7.03
N VAL A 96 -2.84 9.06 6.58
CA VAL A 96 -3.54 7.83 6.21
C VAL A 96 -3.80 6.99 7.45
N VAL A 97 -5.04 6.54 7.62
CA VAL A 97 -5.53 5.69 8.71
C VAL A 97 -6.15 4.44 8.07
N PHE A 98 -5.74 3.24 8.50
CA PHE A 98 -6.36 1.99 8.08
C PHE A 98 -7.46 1.57 9.05
N GLN A 99 -8.56 1.07 8.51
CA GLN A 99 -9.62 0.46 9.30
C GLN A 99 -10.18 -0.79 8.62
N GLY A 100 -9.87 -1.93 9.22
CA GLY A 100 -10.54 -3.20 8.94
C GLY A 100 -11.94 -3.27 9.54
N PHE A 101 -12.83 -3.96 8.84
CA PHE A 101 -14.08 -4.51 9.37
C PHE A 101 -14.35 -5.86 8.71
N SER A 102 -15.23 -6.69 9.29
CA SER A 102 -15.71 -7.93 8.66
C SER A 102 -17.25 -8.07 8.82
N PRO A 103 -17.90 -9.03 8.15
CA PRO A 103 -19.34 -9.27 8.32
C PRO A 103 -19.75 -9.70 9.74
N ASP A 104 -18.81 -10.27 10.50
CA ASP A 104 -19.04 -10.73 11.89
C ASP A 104 -18.53 -9.70 12.92
N GLU A 105 -17.60 -8.81 12.53
CA GLU A 105 -17.01 -7.76 13.36
C GLU A 105 -17.08 -6.40 12.65
N HIS A 106 -18.20 -5.70 12.83
CA HIS A 106 -18.42 -4.34 12.33
C HIS A 106 -17.61 -3.30 13.12
N SER A 107 -16.88 -2.43 12.43
CA SER A 107 -16.12 -1.31 13.02
C SER A 107 -16.89 0.02 12.87
N PRO A 108 -17.12 0.81 13.93
CA PRO A 108 -17.63 2.18 13.78
C PRO A 108 -16.56 3.08 13.13
N ILE A 109 -16.90 4.31 12.74
CA ILE A 109 -15.89 5.28 12.30
C ILE A 109 -14.79 5.45 13.37
N PRO A 110 -13.51 5.66 13.00
CA PRO A 110 -12.42 5.86 13.94
C PRO A 110 -12.40 7.32 14.45
N GLU A 111 -13.50 7.71 15.10
CA GLU A 111 -13.82 9.09 15.50
C GLU A 111 -12.70 9.74 16.32
N THR A 112 -12.17 9.03 17.32
CA THR A 112 -11.05 9.50 18.16
C THR A 112 -9.79 9.76 17.34
N GLN A 113 -9.45 8.87 16.42
CA GLN A 113 -8.27 8.99 15.56
C GLN A 113 -8.43 10.18 14.59
N MET A 114 -9.61 10.30 13.97
CA MET A 114 -9.97 11.40 13.09
C MET A 114 -9.97 12.76 13.82
N ASP A 115 -10.47 12.82 15.05
CA ASP A 115 -10.45 14.03 15.87
C ASP A 115 -9.04 14.43 16.31
N ASN A 116 -8.21 13.46 16.69
CA ASN A 116 -6.81 13.71 17.04
C ASN A 116 -6.05 14.33 15.86
N LEU A 117 -6.23 13.77 14.66
CA LEU A 117 -5.66 14.29 13.42
C LEU A 117 -6.21 15.69 13.08
N TRP A 118 -7.53 15.88 13.14
CA TRP A 118 -8.16 17.17 12.84
C TRP A 118 -7.71 18.26 13.82
N GLN A 119 -7.58 17.94 15.11
CA GLN A 119 -7.08 18.85 16.13
C GLN A 119 -5.59 19.18 15.96
N ASN A 120 -4.79 18.28 15.41
CA ASN A 120 -3.42 18.60 14.98
C ASN A 120 -3.36 19.35 13.63
N GLY A 121 -4.48 19.56 12.95
CA GLY A 121 -4.50 20.25 11.66
C GLY A 121 -4.14 19.37 10.47
N ASN A 122 -4.33 18.05 10.58
CA ASN A 122 -4.23 17.11 9.47
C ASN A 122 -5.64 16.72 8.99
N THR A 123 -5.80 16.41 7.70
CA THR A 123 -7.03 15.82 7.16
C THR A 123 -6.87 14.30 7.06
N PRO A 124 -7.78 13.49 7.64
CA PRO A 124 -7.69 12.04 7.56
C PRO A 124 -7.98 11.52 6.14
N LEU A 125 -7.18 10.54 5.70
CA LEU A 125 -7.53 9.63 4.61
C LEU A 125 -7.77 8.25 5.20
N LEU A 126 -8.99 7.75 5.05
CA LEU A 126 -9.46 6.53 5.69
C LEU A 126 -9.48 5.38 4.67
N SER A 127 -8.51 4.47 4.83
CA SER A 127 -8.41 3.23 4.09
C SER A 127 -9.36 2.21 4.71
N ILE A 128 -10.52 2.02 4.07
CA ILE A 128 -11.57 1.12 4.56
C ILE A 128 -11.36 -0.26 3.94
N GLU A 129 -11.05 -1.24 4.78
CA GLU A 129 -10.65 -2.59 4.40
C GLU A 129 -11.77 -3.60 4.71
N PRO A 130 -12.48 -4.12 3.69
CA PRO A 130 -13.52 -5.11 3.88
C PRO A 130 -12.92 -6.52 4.01
N TRP A 131 -12.58 -6.93 5.23
CA TRP A 131 -12.08 -8.28 5.50
C TRP A 131 -13.22 -9.31 5.46
N GLY A 132 -12.92 -10.54 5.05
CA GLY A 132 -13.88 -11.63 5.00
C GLY A 132 -14.16 -12.25 6.38
N SER A 133 -15.22 -13.04 6.46
CA SER A 133 -15.33 -14.12 7.46
C SER A 133 -14.86 -15.45 6.84
N ASP A 134 -15.09 -16.60 7.50
CA ASP A 134 -14.65 -17.95 7.06
C ASP A 134 -15.06 -18.37 5.62
N ASN A 135 -15.81 -17.55 4.87
CA ASN A 135 -15.99 -17.66 3.42
C ASN A 135 -15.45 -16.40 2.72
N ASP A 136 -14.36 -16.55 1.95
CA ASP A 136 -13.54 -15.45 1.39
C ASP A 136 -14.22 -14.42 0.45
N ASP A 137 -15.49 -14.58 0.05
CA ASP A 137 -16.15 -13.70 -0.94
C ASP A 137 -16.84 -12.48 -0.29
N ILE A 138 -16.03 -11.61 0.30
CA ILE A 138 -16.52 -10.36 0.91
C ILE A 138 -17.22 -9.43 -0.08
N LEU A 139 -16.77 -9.38 -1.34
CA LEU A 139 -17.44 -8.59 -2.38
C LEU A 139 -18.84 -9.13 -2.68
N GLY A 140 -19.01 -10.44 -2.73
CA GLY A 140 -20.33 -11.08 -2.82
C GLY A 140 -21.27 -10.73 -1.66
N VAL A 141 -20.74 -10.61 -0.44
CA VAL A 141 -21.49 -10.18 0.77
C VAL A 141 -21.90 -8.71 0.69
N ILE A 142 -21.04 -7.83 0.18
CA ILE A 142 -21.37 -6.43 -0.08
C ILE A 142 -22.45 -6.34 -1.18
N ASN A 143 -22.22 -6.98 -2.32
CA ASN A 143 -23.05 -6.90 -3.51
C ASN A 143 -24.50 -7.38 -3.30
N ASN A 144 -24.69 -8.41 -2.49
CA ASN A 144 -26.02 -8.91 -2.17
C ASN A 144 -26.81 -8.02 -1.18
N GLY A 145 -26.15 -7.04 -0.56
CA GLY A 145 -26.73 -6.06 0.36
C GLY A 145 -26.74 -6.44 1.84
N THR A 146 -26.06 -7.52 2.26
CA THR A 146 -25.96 -7.91 3.68
C THR A 146 -25.38 -6.77 4.54
N LEU A 147 -24.41 -6.03 4.01
CA LEU A 147 -23.73 -4.93 4.71
C LEU A 147 -24.37 -3.54 4.52
N ASP A 148 -25.52 -3.44 3.83
CA ASP A 148 -26.18 -2.14 3.57
C ASP A 148 -26.44 -1.34 4.84
N GLN A 149 -26.91 -2.01 5.90
CA GLN A 149 -27.25 -1.33 7.15
C GLN A 149 -25.99 -0.82 7.87
N TYR A 150 -24.90 -1.61 7.84
CA TYR A 150 -23.60 -1.22 8.37
C TYR A 150 -23.10 0.06 7.67
N PHE A 151 -23.04 0.08 6.34
CA PHE A 151 -22.60 1.27 5.60
C PHE A 151 -23.52 2.47 5.76
N LYS A 152 -24.84 2.27 5.97
CA LYS A 152 -25.78 3.38 6.25
C LYS A 152 -25.52 4.03 7.60
N ASP A 153 -25.23 3.25 8.62
CA ASP A 153 -24.96 3.77 9.96
C ASP A 153 -23.57 4.42 9.98
N TYR A 154 -22.57 3.79 9.36
CA TYR A 154 -21.23 4.35 9.16
C TYR A 154 -21.26 5.70 8.42
N ALA A 155 -22.01 5.80 7.32
CA ALA A 155 -22.16 7.06 6.57
C ALA A 155 -22.84 8.16 7.40
N LYS A 156 -23.79 7.81 8.29
CA LYS A 156 -24.45 8.78 9.19
C LYS A 156 -23.51 9.27 10.29
N ASP A 157 -22.72 8.39 10.87
CA ASP A 157 -21.76 8.79 11.90
C ASP A 157 -20.69 9.70 11.29
N LEU A 158 -20.21 9.38 10.08
CA LEU A 158 -19.30 10.25 9.33
C LEU A 158 -19.96 11.60 8.95
N LYS A 159 -21.25 11.60 8.56
CA LYS A 159 -22.05 12.83 8.35
C LYS A 159 -22.05 13.70 9.60
N ASN A 160 -22.36 13.12 10.76
CA ASN A 160 -22.41 13.85 12.02
C ASN A 160 -21.04 14.50 12.32
N TRP A 161 -19.96 13.72 12.23
CA TRP A 161 -18.59 14.19 12.45
C TRP A 161 -18.19 15.32 11.48
N THR A 162 -18.48 15.18 10.18
CA THR A 162 -18.20 16.25 9.19
C THR A 162 -19.01 17.53 9.45
N CYS A 163 -20.22 17.42 10.01
CA CYS A 163 -21.08 18.57 10.32
C CYS A 163 -20.67 19.35 11.58
N GLU A 164 -19.69 18.90 12.36
CA GLU A 164 -19.28 19.55 13.59
C GLU A 164 -18.55 20.88 13.38
N ASP A 165 -18.88 21.85 14.24
CA ASP A 165 -18.08 23.07 14.42
C ASP A 165 -16.71 22.69 14.99
N TRP A 166 -15.63 23.14 14.35
CA TRP A 166 -14.26 22.86 14.80
C TRP A 166 -13.49 24.14 15.13
N THR A 167 -12.51 24.02 16.03
CA THR A 167 -11.55 25.09 16.35
C THR A 167 -10.13 24.53 16.41
N VAL A 168 -9.24 24.99 15.53
CA VAL A 168 -7.85 24.53 15.42
C VAL A 168 -6.95 25.76 15.24
N ASP A 169 -5.91 25.90 16.05
CA ASP A 169 -4.98 27.05 16.06
C ASP A 169 -5.69 28.43 16.06
N GLY A 170 -6.83 28.53 16.74
CA GLY A 170 -7.65 29.74 16.81
C GLY A 170 -8.44 30.08 15.54
N ARG A 171 -8.40 29.22 14.51
CA ARG A 171 -9.32 29.24 13.37
C ARG A 171 -10.56 28.45 13.73
N THR A 172 -11.74 28.96 13.37
CA THR A 172 -13.03 28.28 13.55
C THR A 172 -13.67 27.99 12.20
N GLY A 173 -14.31 26.85 12.05
CA GLY A 173 -15.04 26.50 10.83
C GLY A 173 -16.09 25.41 11.05
N THR A 174 -16.79 25.09 9.98
CA THR A 174 -17.76 23.99 9.85
C THR A 174 -17.32 23.11 8.69
N GLY A 175 -17.78 21.86 8.61
CA GLY A 175 -17.41 20.97 7.51
C GLY A 175 -16.00 20.42 7.74
N LYS A 176 -15.86 19.44 8.65
CA LYS A 176 -14.66 18.60 8.65
C LYS A 176 -14.66 17.74 7.37
N GLN A 177 -13.48 17.30 6.97
CA GLN A 177 -13.24 16.66 5.67
C GLN A 177 -12.51 15.34 5.86
N VAL A 178 -12.75 14.40 4.95
CA VAL A 178 -12.14 13.07 4.97
C VAL A 178 -12.00 12.55 3.53
N PHE A 179 -10.92 11.82 3.25
CA PHE A 179 -10.79 11.04 2.03
C PHE A 179 -11.14 9.57 2.33
N ILE A 180 -11.83 8.88 1.44
CA ILE A 180 -12.16 7.44 1.59
C ILE A 180 -11.44 6.65 0.51
N ARG A 181 -10.60 5.69 0.92
CA ARG A 181 -9.93 4.72 0.05
C ARG A 181 -10.47 3.32 0.35
N PHE A 182 -11.58 2.97 -0.29
CA PHE A 182 -12.25 1.68 -0.05
C PHE A 182 -11.61 0.55 -0.87
N ALA A 183 -11.29 -0.59 -0.25
CA ALA A 183 -10.84 -1.80 -0.95
C ALA A 183 -9.71 -1.55 -1.99
N HIS A 184 -8.63 -0.93 -1.54
CA HIS A 184 -7.42 -0.62 -2.33
C HIS A 184 -6.68 -1.87 -2.88
N GLU A 185 -5.78 -1.67 -3.85
CA GLU A 185 -4.90 -2.71 -4.41
C GLU A 185 -5.63 -3.97 -4.95
N MET A 186 -6.86 -3.79 -5.43
CA MET A 186 -7.70 -4.88 -5.93
C MET A 186 -7.11 -5.68 -7.10
N ASN A 187 -6.13 -5.11 -7.81
CA ASN A 187 -5.35 -5.71 -8.90
C ASN A 187 -4.14 -6.57 -8.43
N LEU A 188 -3.95 -6.74 -7.11
CA LEU A 188 -3.04 -7.76 -6.56
C LEU A 188 -3.68 -9.15 -6.51
N HIS A 189 -2.91 -10.14 -6.05
CA HIS A 189 -3.30 -11.55 -6.12
C HIS A 189 -4.33 -11.88 -5.04
N SER A 190 -5.10 -12.95 -5.24
CA SER A 190 -6.18 -13.37 -4.31
C SER A 190 -5.72 -13.85 -2.92
N GLY A 191 -4.44 -13.68 -2.59
CA GLY A 191 -3.86 -13.92 -1.27
C GLY A 191 -3.30 -12.66 -0.61
N ALA A 192 -3.36 -11.50 -1.26
CA ALA A 192 -3.00 -10.22 -0.67
C ALA A 192 -4.15 -9.71 0.22
N TYR A 193 -5.34 -9.53 -0.37
CA TYR A 193 -6.57 -9.20 0.34
C TYR A 193 -7.77 -10.02 -0.18
N PRO A 194 -8.83 -10.26 0.61
CA PRO A 194 -9.98 -11.08 0.18
C PRO A 194 -10.79 -10.49 -0.99
N TRP A 195 -10.61 -9.19 -1.28
CA TRP A 195 -11.18 -8.50 -2.45
C TRP A 195 -10.28 -8.51 -3.70
N CYS A 196 -9.02 -8.95 -3.60
CA CYS A 196 -8.05 -8.95 -4.70
C CYS A 196 -8.29 -10.05 -5.74
N ASN A 197 -7.95 -9.76 -7.01
CA ASN A 197 -8.14 -10.63 -8.18
C ASN A 197 -9.56 -11.24 -8.29
N ARG A 198 -10.56 -10.55 -7.75
CA ARG A 198 -11.98 -10.85 -7.98
C ARG A 198 -12.39 -10.29 -9.34
N SER A 199 -13.52 -10.73 -9.91
CA SER A 199 -13.95 -10.20 -11.21
C SER A 199 -14.18 -8.68 -11.13
N PRO A 200 -13.74 -7.90 -12.13
CA PRO A 200 -13.88 -6.45 -12.10
C PRO A 200 -15.33 -5.99 -11.91
N ALA A 201 -16.29 -6.70 -12.50
CA ALA A 201 -17.72 -6.47 -12.28
C ALA A 201 -18.12 -6.57 -10.79
N SER A 202 -17.64 -7.60 -10.06
CA SER A 202 -17.94 -7.76 -8.62
C SER A 202 -17.35 -6.62 -7.79
N TYR A 203 -16.14 -6.17 -8.13
CA TYR A 203 -15.50 -5.04 -7.48
C TYR A 203 -16.22 -3.72 -7.76
N THR A 204 -16.53 -3.42 -9.02
CA THR A 204 -17.21 -2.18 -9.41
C THR A 204 -18.63 -2.13 -8.89
N ASP A 205 -19.37 -3.25 -8.86
CA ASP A 205 -20.69 -3.31 -8.24
C ASP A 205 -20.61 -3.00 -6.74
N ALA A 206 -19.58 -3.51 -6.05
CA ALA A 206 -19.40 -3.30 -4.62
C ALA A 206 -19.03 -1.85 -4.31
N TRP A 207 -18.07 -1.27 -5.05
CA TRP A 207 -17.71 0.14 -4.97
C TRP A 207 -18.93 1.05 -5.15
N LYS A 208 -19.65 0.86 -6.26
CA LYS A 208 -20.84 1.66 -6.59
C LYS A 208 -21.91 1.52 -5.51
N ARG A 209 -22.09 0.33 -4.95
CA ARG A 209 -23.06 0.10 -3.87
C ARG A 209 -22.73 0.91 -2.62
N VAL A 210 -21.48 0.85 -2.16
CA VAL A 210 -21.06 1.60 -0.97
C VAL A 210 -21.13 3.10 -1.23
N HIS A 211 -20.62 3.58 -2.37
CA HIS A 211 -20.71 5.00 -2.76
C HIS A 211 -22.16 5.50 -2.80
N ASN A 212 -23.09 4.77 -3.43
CA ASN A 212 -24.50 5.16 -3.48
C ASN A 212 -25.19 5.19 -2.10
N ILE A 213 -24.72 4.40 -1.12
CA ILE A 213 -25.20 4.48 0.27
C ILE A 213 -24.72 5.78 0.92
N PHE A 214 -23.45 6.14 0.74
CA PHE A 214 -22.90 7.38 1.27
C PHE A 214 -23.52 8.63 0.63
N GLU A 215 -23.74 8.63 -0.69
CA GLU A 215 -24.48 9.71 -1.38
C GLU A 215 -25.90 9.90 -0.85
N SER A 216 -26.59 8.81 -0.50
CA SER A 216 -28.00 8.88 -0.06
C SER A 216 -28.19 9.24 1.41
N GLU A 217 -27.21 8.97 2.28
CA GLU A 217 -27.36 9.09 3.74
C GLU A 217 -26.25 9.95 4.42
N GLY A 218 -25.06 10.04 3.82
CA GLY A 218 -23.81 10.51 4.41
C GLY A 218 -23.53 12.04 4.34
N PRO A 219 -22.28 12.48 4.52
CA PRO A 219 -21.87 13.90 4.40
C PRO A 219 -22.33 14.60 3.12
N ALA A 220 -22.19 15.93 3.06
CA ALA A 220 -22.28 16.62 1.78
C ALA A 220 -21.16 16.14 0.84
N PRO A 221 -21.34 16.14 -0.50
CA PRO A 221 -20.30 15.73 -1.45
C PRO A 221 -18.96 16.45 -1.23
N ASP A 222 -18.99 17.73 -0.85
CA ASP A 222 -17.79 18.52 -0.59
C ASP A 222 -17.02 18.14 0.71
N ALA A 223 -17.47 17.14 1.46
CA ALA A 223 -16.87 16.71 2.74
C ALA A 223 -16.23 15.30 2.69
N ILE A 224 -16.58 14.47 1.71
CA ILE A 224 -15.91 13.20 1.39
C ILE A 224 -15.29 13.32 0.01
N GLN A 225 -14.05 12.84 -0.16
CA GLN A 225 -13.48 12.60 -1.50
C GLN A 225 -13.11 11.12 -1.67
N TRP A 226 -13.55 10.50 -2.75
CA TRP A 226 -13.35 9.09 -3.07
C TRP A 226 -12.03 8.85 -3.81
N VAL A 227 -11.19 7.97 -3.25
CA VAL A 227 -9.84 7.66 -3.72
C VAL A 227 -9.79 6.21 -4.22
N TRP A 228 -9.90 6.02 -5.53
CA TRP A 228 -9.79 4.71 -6.16
C TRP A 228 -8.31 4.37 -6.37
N CYS A 229 -7.81 3.36 -5.64
CA CYS A 229 -6.38 3.12 -5.50
C CYS A 229 -5.98 1.70 -5.91
N VAL A 230 -5.06 1.61 -6.87
CA VAL A 230 -4.51 0.36 -7.40
C VAL A 230 -3.07 0.16 -6.91
N ASN A 231 -2.56 -1.07 -6.93
CA ASN A 231 -1.13 -1.27 -6.88
C ASN A 231 -0.49 -0.91 -8.24
N SER A 232 0.71 -0.36 -8.23
CA SER A 232 1.52 -0.03 -9.42
C SER A 232 1.73 -1.18 -10.42
N VAL A 233 1.56 -2.43 -10.00
CA VAL A 233 1.70 -3.64 -10.82
C VAL A 233 0.43 -4.50 -10.70
N ASP A 234 -0.04 -5.07 -11.81
CA ASP A 234 -1.08 -6.11 -11.79
C ASP A 234 -0.46 -7.46 -11.46
N VAL A 235 -0.96 -8.15 -10.44
CA VAL A 235 -0.44 -9.45 -9.99
C VAL A 235 -1.61 -10.39 -9.71
N PRO A 236 -1.79 -11.51 -10.43
CA PRO A 236 -1.17 -11.83 -11.71
C PRO A 236 -1.58 -10.82 -12.80
N ASP A 237 -0.74 -10.68 -13.82
CA ASP A 237 -1.13 -9.94 -15.02
C ASP A 237 -2.20 -10.71 -15.85
N ARG A 238 -2.74 -10.06 -16.90
CA ARG A 238 -3.72 -10.69 -17.81
C ARG A 238 -3.23 -11.97 -18.49
N SER A 239 -1.92 -12.15 -18.68
CA SER A 239 -1.36 -13.36 -19.30
C SER A 239 -1.30 -14.54 -18.32
N ALA A 240 -1.13 -14.25 -17.03
CA ALA A 240 -1.20 -15.18 -15.91
C ALA A 240 -2.61 -15.34 -15.31
N GLY A 241 -3.64 -14.75 -15.95
CA GLY A 241 -5.05 -14.96 -15.61
C GLY A 241 -5.65 -13.99 -14.59
N GLY A 242 -5.00 -12.85 -14.35
CA GLY A 242 -5.60 -11.73 -13.63
C GLY A 242 -6.26 -10.71 -14.55
N TYR A 243 -6.52 -9.52 -14.01
CA TYR A 243 -7.20 -8.41 -14.69
C TYR A 243 -6.31 -7.17 -14.67
N GLY A 244 -6.45 -6.29 -15.67
CA GLY A 244 -5.76 -5.01 -15.66
C GLY A 244 -6.44 -4.03 -14.71
N ALA A 245 -5.65 -3.26 -13.94
CA ALA A 245 -6.10 -2.15 -13.09
C ALA A 245 -7.28 -1.34 -13.68
N GLU A 246 -7.21 -0.94 -14.97
CA GLU A 246 -8.26 -0.13 -15.61
C GLU A 246 -9.64 -0.81 -15.71
N GLU A 247 -9.73 -2.14 -15.61
CA GLU A 247 -11.01 -2.86 -15.60
C GLU A 247 -11.77 -2.67 -14.27
N TYR A 248 -11.05 -2.40 -13.19
CA TYR A 248 -11.61 -2.17 -11.85
C TYR A 248 -12.12 -0.74 -11.66
N TYR A 249 -11.99 0.14 -12.66
CA TYR A 249 -12.42 1.53 -12.56
C TYR A 249 -13.96 1.63 -12.56
N PRO A 250 -14.59 2.16 -11.49
CA PRO A 250 -16.04 2.22 -11.41
C PRO A 250 -16.63 3.33 -12.31
N GLY A 251 -15.83 4.31 -12.74
CA GLY A 251 -16.25 5.44 -13.57
C GLY A 251 -16.11 6.78 -12.86
N ASP A 252 -16.01 7.86 -13.65
CA ASP A 252 -15.73 9.23 -13.18
C ASP A 252 -16.78 9.79 -12.21
N GLU A 253 -18.00 9.24 -12.22
CA GLU A 253 -19.11 9.60 -11.33
C GLU A 253 -18.96 9.05 -9.90
N TYR A 254 -17.98 8.15 -9.67
CA TYR A 254 -17.75 7.43 -8.41
C TYR A 254 -16.34 7.64 -7.83
N VAL A 255 -15.54 8.54 -8.42
CA VAL A 255 -14.11 8.74 -8.11
C VAL A 255 -13.72 10.20 -8.23
N ASP A 256 -13.18 10.75 -7.14
CA ASP A 256 -12.56 12.09 -7.11
C ASP A 256 -11.06 12.03 -7.37
N TRP A 257 -10.40 10.95 -6.96
CA TRP A 257 -8.95 10.75 -7.08
C TRP A 257 -8.61 9.35 -7.64
N VAL A 258 -7.78 9.32 -8.68
CA VAL A 258 -7.19 8.10 -9.20
C VAL A 258 -5.84 7.91 -8.52
N ALA A 259 -5.60 6.75 -7.91
CA ALA A 259 -4.48 6.58 -7.00
C ALA A 259 -3.67 5.31 -7.25
N ILE A 260 -2.39 5.37 -6.91
CA ILE A 260 -1.43 4.27 -7.09
C ILE A 260 -0.58 4.09 -5.83
N ASP A 261 -0.49 2.85 -5.36
CA ASP A 261 0.41 2.40 -4.31
C ASP A 261 1.63 1.70 -4.92
N GLY A 262 2.84 1.93 -4.38
CA GLY A 262 4.06 1.36 -4.96
C GLY A 262 5.32 1.67 -4.16
N TYR A 263 6.25 0.72 -4.11
CA TYR A 263 7.39 0.78 -3.20
C TYR A 263 8.69 0.41 -3.88
N ASN A 264 9.78 1.08 -3.49
CA ASN A 264 11.13 0.61 -3.75
C ASN A 264 11.49 -0.45 -2.70
N VAL A 265 11.17 -1.71 -2.97
CA VAL A 265 11.41 -2.86 -2.09
C VAL A 265 12.91 -3.23 -1.97
N GLY A 266 13.73 -2.86 -2.96
CA GLY A 266 15.20 -2.95 -2.88
C GLY A 266 15.74 -4.37 -3.03
N LYS A 267 16.25 -4.93 -1.94
CA LYS A 267 16.58 -6.36 -1.77
C LYS A 267 16.15 -6.86 -0.37
N SER A 268 15.02 -6.36 0.12
CA SER A 268 14.49 -6.65 1.46
C SER A 268 13.62 -7.91 1.54
N VAL A 269 13.20 -8.44 0.39
CA VAL A 269 12.40 -9.66 0.23
C VAL A 269 13.26 -10.72 -0.46
N PRO A 270 13.94 -11.62 0.29
CA PRO A 270 14.75 -12.66 -0.30
C PRO A 270 13.95 -13.54 -1.28
N CYS A 271 14.61 -14.01 -2.34
CA CYS A 271 14.05 -14.87 -3.40
C CYS A 271 12.97 -14.26 -4.32
N ALA A 272 12.62 -12.98 -4.19
CA ALA A 272 11.68 -12.34 -5.10
C ALA A 272 12.38 -11.84 -6.39
N ASP A 273 12.08 -12.47 -7.53
CA ASP A 273 12.51 -12.00 -8.87
C ASP A 273 11.98 -10.58 -9.22
N TRP A 274 10.99 -10.10 -8.47
CA TRP A 274 10.40 -8.77 -8.58
C TRP A 274 10.99 -7.75 -7.58
N ASP A 275 11.80 -8.18 -6.61
CA ASP A 275 12.40 -7.29 -5.61
C ASP A 275 13.73 -6.72 -6.13
N HIS A 276 13.70 -5.48 -6.59
CA HIS A 276 14.88 -4.76 -7.07
C HIS A 276 14.83 -3.29 -6.67
N TRP A 277 16.01 -2.69 -6.45
CA TRP A 277 16.16 -1.26 -6.27
C TRP A 277 15.66 -0.48 -7.50
N THR A 278 14.49 0.14 -7.39
CA THR A 278 13.76 0.73 -8.52
C THR A 278 13.42 2.19 -8.26
N ALA A 279 13.74 3.07 -9.21
CA ALA A 279 13.42 4.51 -9.13
C ALA A 279 11.91 4.75 -9.35
N PHE A 280 11.41 5.91 -8.91
CA PHE A 280 9.99 6.31 -9.03
C PHE A 280 9.41 6.04 -10.44
N ASP A 281 10.08 6.51 -11.50
CA ASP A 281 9.63 6.31 -12.89
C ASP A 281 9.51 4.84 -13.28
N GLY A 282 10.30 3.94 -12.69
CA GLY A 282 10.21 2.49 -12.93
C GLY A 282 9.02 1.83 -12.23
N ILE A 283 8.58 2.40 -11.11
CA ILE A 283 7.44 1.91 -10.32
C ILE A 283 6.13 2.47 -10.89
N PHE A 284 6.01 3.79 -10.97
CA PHE A 284 4.72 4.46 -11.16
C PHE A 284 4.40 4.80 -12.61
N LYS A 285 5.40 5.15 -13.42
CA LYS A 285 5.17 5.59 -14.81
C LYS A 285 4.43 4.56 -15.67
N PRO A 286 4.69 3.23 -15.59
CA PRO A 286 3.93 2.24 -16.37
C PRO A 286 2.42 2.26 -16.09
N MET A 287 2.00 2.53 -14.85
CA MET A 287 0.58 2.63 -14.49
C MET A 287 -0.01 4.01 -14.79
N LEU A 288 0.75 5.08 -14.55
CA LEU A 288 0.37 6.45 -14.93
C LEU A 288 0.13 6.55 -16.45
N ASP A 289 1.03 6.02 -17.28
CA ASP A 289 0.89 5.99 -18.75
C ASP A 289 -0.38 5.23 -19.17
N ARG A 290 -0.69 4.10 -18.51
CA ARG A 290 -1.92 3.33 -18.78
C ARG A 290 -3.18 4.14 -18.49
N PHE A 291 -3.21 4.90 -17.39
CA PHE A 291 -4.35 5.74 -17.05
C PHE A 291 -4.46 6.97 -17.98
N ASP A 292 -3.33 7.61 -18.33
CA ASP A 292 -3.31 8.78 -19.22
C ASP A 292 -3.76 8.46 -20.66
N ASP A 293 -3.52 7.23 -21.13
CA ASP A 293 -3.94 6.70 -22.43
C ASP A 293 -5.34 6.03 -22.41
N HIS A 294 -5.94 5.77 -21.25
CA HIS A 294 -7.20 5.04 -21.16
C HIS A 294 -8.44 5.94 -21.41
N PRO A 295 -9.26 5.68 -22.44
CA PRO A 295 -10.34 6.59 -22.85
C PRO A 295 -11.55 6.62 -21.90
N GLY A 296 -11.60 5.74 -20.90
CA GLY A 296 -12.67 5.63 -19.90
C GLY A 296 -12.24 5.98 -18.47
N ILE A 297 -11.03 6.51 -18.27
CA ILE A 297 -10.57 7.12 -17.02
C ILE A 297 -10.32 8.59 -17.36
N SER A 298 -11.11 9.53 -16.81
CA SER A 298 -10.83 10.94 -17.06
C SER A 298 -9.58 11.40 -16.30
N LYS A 299 -9.09 12.59 -16.64
CA LYS A 299 -7.90 13.20 -16.02
C LYS A 299 -8.23 13.84 -14.67
N LYS A 300 -8.85 13.05 -13.78
CA LYS A 300 -8.92 13.29 -12.33
C LYS A 300 -7.49 13.48 -11.78
N PRO A 301 -7.28 14.15 -10.63
CA PRO A 301 -5.96 14.22 -10.03
C PRO A 301 -5.41 12.81 -9.72
N TYR A 302 -4.08 12.67 -9.83
CA TYR A 302 -3.39 11.49 -9.35
C TYR A 302 -2.96 11.65 -7.89
N ALA A 303 -3.11 10.58 -7.11
CA ALA A 303 -2.56 10.47 -5.77
C ALA A 303 -1.62 9.27 -5.68
N ILE A 304 -0.51 9.42 -4.95
CA ILE A 304 0.34 8.30 -4.56
C ILE A 304 0.10 8.07 -3.06
N ILE A 305 -0.71 7.07 -2.68
CA ILE A 305 -1.18 6.95 -1.29
C ILE A 305 -0.22 6.16 -0.41
N GLU A 306 0.48 5.18 -0.97
CA GLU A 306 1.55 4.49 -0.27
C GLU A 306 2.81 4.47 -1.13
N ILE A 307 3.82 5.24 -0.69
CA ILE A 307 5.16 5.22 -1.27
C ILE A 307 6.24 5.14 -0.19
N GLY A 308 7.13 4.16 -0.32
CA GLY A 308 8.24 3.94 0.59
C GLY A 308 9.45 3.35 -0.12
N SER A 309 10.60 3.39 0.54
CA SER A 309 11.83 2.78 0.06
C SER A 309 12.48 2.00 1.19
N SER A 310 12.87 0.76 0.93
CA SER A 310 13.79 0.04 1.78
C SER A 310 15.12 0.79 1.88
N SER A 311 15.85 0.62 2.98
CA SER A 311 17.28 0.91 3.05
C SER A 311 18.13 -0.26 2.54
N VAL A 312 17.57 -1.46 2.39
CA VAL A 312 18.26 -2.61 1.83
C VAL A 312 18.41 -2.45 0.32
N VAL A 313 19.61 -2.06 -0.10
CA VAL A 313 19.93 -1.81 -1.51
C VAL A 313 20.35 -3.09 -2.24
N ASP A 314 21.22 -3.84 -1.59
CA ASP A 314 21.93 -5.00 -2.11
C ASP A 314 21.93 -6.08 -1.01
N SER A 315 21.95 -7.36 -1.40
CA SER A 315 22.22 -8.49 -0.50
C SER A 315 23.70 -8.50 -0.08
N MET A 316 24.02 -8.96 1.14
CA MET A 316 25.39 -9.40 1.44
C MET A 316 25.55 -10.88 1.11
N PRO A 317 26.72 -11.29 0.59
CA PRO A 317 27.13 -12.69 0.63
C PRO A 317 27.23 -13.17 2.09
N VAL A 318 26.43 -14.17 2.48
CA VAL A 318 26.44 -14.68 3.86
C VAL A 318 27.60 -15.62 4.12
N LYS A 319 28.00 -15.73 5.39
CA LYS A 319 29.08 -16.63 5.83
C LYS A 319 28.60 -17.98 6.34
N GLU A 320 27.32 -18.10 6.69
CA GLU A 320 26.72 -19.31 7.24
C GLU A 320 25.33 -19.50 6.62
N PHE A 321 25.03 -20.70 6.13
CA PHE A 321 23.72 -21.06 5.58
C PHE A 321 23.22 -22.37 6.19
N TYR A 322 22.18 -22.27 7.02
CA TYR A 322 21.73 -23.36 7.89
C TYR A 322 20.76 -24.32 7.19
N ILE A 323 21.09 -25.61 7.29
CA ILE A 323 20.23 -26.73 6.93
C ILE A 323 19.37 -27.10 8.14
N TYR A 324 20.01 -27.16 9.31
CA TYR A 324 19.35 -27.38 10.60
C TYR A 324 20.12 -26.68 11.73
N THR A 325 19.40 -26.06 12.66
CA THR A 325 19.92 -25.69 13.99
C THR A 325 19.00 -26.15 15.12
N ASN A 326 17.68 -25.95 15.00
CA ASN A 326 16.71 -26.34 16.02
C ASN A 326 15.36 -26.65 15.35
N ASN A 327 14.52 -27.50 15.97
CA ASN A 327 13.16 -27.75 15.50
C ASN A 327 12.37 -26.44 15.38
N GLY A 328 11.65 -26.27 14.27
CA GLY A 328 10.85 -25.08 14.00
C GLY A 328 11.64 -23.77 13.79
N SER A 329 12.98 -23.81 13.76
CA SER A 329 13.76 -22.63 13.41
C SER A 329 13.49 -22.22 11.96
N ARG A 330 13.08 -20.96 11.76
CA ARG A 330 12.89 -20.39 10.41
C ARG A 330 14.19 -20.27 9.60
N THR A 331 15.34 -20.45 10.25
CA THR A 331 16.65 -20.51 9.58
C THR A 331 16.99 -21.90 9.02
N ASN A 332 16.14 -22.91 9.19
CA ASN A 332 16.33 -24.22 8.57
C ASN A 332 15.81 -24.17 7.13
N HIS A 333 16.70 -24.27 6.14
CA HIS A 333 16.33 -24.09 4.72
C HIS A 333 15.96 -25.39 3.99
N TYR A 334 16.16 -26.57 4.58
CA TYR A 334 15.84 -27.86 3.95
C TYR A 334 14.98 -28.75 4.83
N ILE A 335 14.21 -29.64 4.20
CA ILE A 335 13.27 -30.56 4.84
C ILE A 335 13.79 -32.00 4.73
N PRO A 336 13.82 -32.80 5.81
CA PRO A 336 14.21 -34.21 5.79
C PRO A 336 13.14 -35.09 5.12
N SER A 337 12.98 -34.98 3.80
CA SER A 337 11.97 -35.70 3.02
C SER A 337 12.53 -36.67 1.97
N GLY A 338 13.85 -36.76 1.81
CA GLY A 338 14.51 -37.67 0.86
C GLY A 338 14.89 -39.02 1.48
N TRP A 339 13.93 -39.91 1.68
CA TRP A 339 14.13 -41.20 2.37
C TRP A 339 14.52 -42.32 1.39
N TRP A 340 15.69 -42.95 1.58
CA TRP A 340 16.25 -43.97 0.67
C TRP A 340 16.69 -45.25 1.38
N GLY A 341 16.82 -46.34 0.60
CA GLY A 341 17.18 -47.68 1.09
C GLY A 341 16.07 -48.30 1.96
N ASP A 342 16.47 -48.99 3.03
CA ASP A 342 15.59 -49.51 4.08
C ASP A 342 15.04 -48.38 4.98
N TRP A 343 14.32 -47.42 4.40
CA TRP A 343 13.74 -46.28 5.13
C TRP A 343 12.83 -46.70 6.30
N GLY A 344 12.23 -47.89 6.24
CA GLY A 344 11.41 -48.46 7.32
C GLY A 344 12.20 -48.86 8.56
N ASP A 345 13.53 -48.96 8.45
CA ASP A 345 14.45 -49.21 9.56
C ASP A 345 14.89 -47.92 10.27
N ILE A 346 14.50 -46.74 9.76
CA ILE A 346 14.88 -45.44 10.33
C ILE A 346 13.76 -44.88 11.22
N THR A 347 14.13 -44.40 12.41
CA THR A 347 13.32 -43.48 13.22
C THR A 347 14.01 -42.13 13.32
N PHE A 348 13.26 -41.07 13.01
CA PHE A 348 13.71 -39.67 13.02
C PHE A 348 12.99 -38.86 14.10
N CYS A 349 13.73 -37.98 14.77
CA CYS A 349 13.21 -37.03 15.76
C CYS A 349 14.09 -35.78 15.75
N ASP A 350 13.60 -34.65 15.24
CA ASP A 350 14.31 -33.36 15.21
C ASP A 350 14.14 -32.53 16.50
N TYR A 351 13.41 -33.05 17.49
CA TYR A 351 13.07 -32.36 18.73
C TYR A 351 13.71 -33.00 19.98
N ASP A 352 14.81 -33.74 19.85
CA ASP A 352 15.47 -34.34 21.03
C ASP A 352 16.23 -33.27 21.83
N CYS A 353 15.69 -32.95 23.02
CA CYS A 353 16.24 -31.98 23.96
C CYS A 353 17.03 -32.61 25.11
N SER A 354 17.49 -33.87 24.98
CA SER A 354 18.16 -34.59 26.08
C SER A 354 19.61 -34.17 26.29
N ASP A 355 20.34 -33.95 25.20
CA ASP A 355 21.73 -33.47 25.16
C ASP A 355 22.04 -32.88 23.76
N PRO A 356 21.41 -31.74 23.38
CA PRO A 356 21.70 -31.06 22.12
C PRO A 356 23.07 -30.36 22.16
N HIS A 357 23.61 -30.05 20.99
CA HIS A 357 24.81 -29.23 20.87
C HIS A 357 24.50 -27.76 21.21
N LEU A 358 25.51 -26.99 21.62
CA LEU A 358 25.31 -25.63 22.14
C LEU A 358 25.26 -24.57 21.01
N GLY A 359 24.14 -24.52 20.29
CA GLY A 359 23.77 -23.47 19.34
C GLY A 359 22.72 -22.49 19.89
N ILE A 360 23.12 -21.24 20.16
CA ILE A 360 22.29 -20.11 20.71
C ILE A 360 21.67 -20.35 22.11
N ALA A 361 21.76 -19.33 22.97
CA ALA A 361 21.31 -19.39 24.36
C ALA A 361 19.83 -19.02 24.54
N CYS A 362 18.92 -19.86 24.05
CA CYS A 362 17.47 -19.76 24.28
C CYS A 362 16.92 -21.06 24.91
N GLY A 363 15.69 -21.02 25.44
CA GLY A 363 15.23 -21.97 26.45
C GLY A 363 14.82 -23.38 25.98
N ASP A 364 14.85 -23.66 24.68
CA ASP A 364 14.20 -24.82 24.07
C ASP A 364 15.08 -25.52 23.00
N ASN A 365 16.39 -25.64 23.26
CA ASN A 365 17.32 -26.23 22.28
C ASN A 365 17.03 -27.72 22.01
N THR A 366 17.17 -28.12 20.74
CA THR A 366 16.86 -29.47 20.23
C THR A 366 17.90 -29.94 19.22
N SER A 367 18.18 -31.24 19.21
CA SER A 367 19.02 -31.90 18.22
C SER A 367 18.23 -32.92 17.40
N ILE A 368 18.74 -33.25 16.22
CA ILE A 368 18.26 -34.38 15.43
C ILE A 368 18.77 -35.67 16.06
N LYS A 369 17.86 -36.61 16.28
CA LYS A 369 18.11 -37.98 16.72
C LYS A 369 17.66 -38.96 15.65
N LEU A 370 18.57 -39.86 15.30
CA LEU A 370 18.37 -40.89 14.28
C LEU A 370 18.60 -42.25 14.91
N THR A 371 17.69 -43.18 14.67
CA THR A 371 17.84 -44.60 15.05
C THR A 371 17.72 -45.46 13.81
N TYR A 372 18.60 -46.44 13.66
CA TYR A 372 18.58 -47.44 12.59
C TYR A 372 18.50 -48.84 13.22
N SER A 373 17.55 -49.67 12.78
CA SER A 373 17.30 -51.01 13.35
C SER A 373 18.18 -52.12 12.78
N ALA A 374 18.71 -51.96 11.55
CA ALA A 374 19.44 -52.98 10.79
C ALA A 374 18.66 -54.27 10.47
N GLU A 375 17.33 -54.23 10.45
CA GLU A 375 16.48 -55.39 10.09
C GLU A 375 16.48 -55.70 8.57
N CYS A 376 17.03 -54.81 7.74
CA CYS A 376 17.00 -54.84 6.27
C CYS A 376 15.56 -54.91 5.72
N SER A 377 14.65 -54.09 6.26
CA SER A 377 13.20 -54.22 6.02
C SER A 377 12.75 -54.07 4.56
N GLN A 378 13.58 -53.55 3.66
CA GLN A 378 13.32 -53.43 2.22
C GLN A 378 14.31 -54.26 1.36
N GLU A 379 15.05 -55.20 1.98
CA GLU A 379 16.04 -56.10 1.37
C GLU A 379 17.32 -55.43 0.82
N GLU A 380 17.59 -54.15 1.14
CA GLU A 380 18.77 -53.40 0.68
C GLU A 380 19.97 -53.51 1.64
N CYS A 381 19.71 -53.66 2.94
CA CYS A 381 20.67 -53.63 4.07
C CYS A 381 21.46 -52.31 4.21
N TRP A 382 20.91 -51.21 3.71
CA TRP A 382 21.40 -49.83 3.90
C TRP A 382 20.22 -48.86 3.86
N ALA A 383 20.33 -47.72 4.54
CA ALA A 383 19.29 -46.69 4.55
C ALA A 383 19.89 -45.28 4.66
N GLY A 384 19.11 -44.25 4.34
CA GLY A 384 19.55 -42.86 4.49
C GLY A 384 18.44 -41.82 4.38
N ILE A 385 18.77 -40.58 4.76
CA ILE A 385 17.93 -39.39 4.63
C ILE A 385 18.73 -38.29 3.92
N CYS A 386 18.16 -37.73 2.86
CA CYS A 386 18.52 -36.44 2.30
C CYS A 386 17.56 -35.34 2.83
N TRP A 387 18.16 -34.21 3.22
CA TRP A 387 17.48 -32.95 3.48
C TRP A 387 17.34 -32.22 2.14
N GLN A 388 16.13 -32.23 1.58
CA GLN A 388 15.80 -31.75 0.23
C GLN A 388 14.70 -30.69 0.25
N GLU A 389 14.04 -30.47 -0.90
CA GLU A 389 13.06 -29.40 -1.16
C GLU A 389 13.67 -27.98 -1.13
N GLY A 390 14.99 -27.88 -1.34
CA GLY A 390 15.67 -26.63 -1.62
C GLY A 390 15.62 -26.24 -3.11
N GLY A 391 16.78 -25.83 -3.63
CA GLY A 391 16.95 -25.15 -4.92
C GLY A 391 17.78 -23.87 -4.78
N TYR A 392 18.68 -23.84 -3.79
CA TYR A 392 19.40 -22.63 -3.39
C TYR A 392 20.72 -22.48 -4.14
N ASN A 393 21.06 -21.25 -4.51
CA ASN A 393 22.38 -20.92 -5.02
C ASN A 393 23.35 -20.78 -3.85
N LEU A 394 24.19 -21.80 -3.66
CA LEU A 394 25.22 -21.89 -2.64
C LEU A 394 26.64 -21.65 -3.20
N THR A 395 26.73 -20.97 -4.35
CA THR A 395 28.00 -20.58 -4.96
C THR A 395 28.81 -19.70 -4.00
N GLY A 396 30.04 -20.11 -3.72
CA GLY A 396 30.93 -19.47 -2.74
C GLY A 396 31.00 -20.16 -1.37
N ALA A 397 30.21 -21.22 -1.13
CA ALA A 397 30.41 -22.07 0.05
C ALA A 397 31.78 -22.79 0.00
N ASP A 398 32.57 -22.67 1.06
CA ASP A 398 33.88 -23.32 1.17
C ASP A 398 33.77 -24.75 1.69
N ASN A 399 32.82 -25.01 2.59
CA ASN A 399 32.66 -26.28 3.29
C ASN A 399 31.24 -26.43 3.88
N LEU A 400 30.84 -27.67 4.13
CA LEU A 400 29.69 -28.03 4.95
C LEU A 400 30.19 -28.46 6.33
N THR A 401 29.63 -27.92 7.42
CA THR A 401 29.96 -28.35 8.79
C THR A 401 28.72 -28.69 9.59
N PHE A 402 28.90 -29.60 10.53
CA PHE A 402 27.85 -30.09 11.42
C PHE A 402 28.49 -30.68 12.68
N TRP A 403 27.70 -30.87 13.71
CA TRP A 403 28.08 -31.64 14.90
C TRP A 403 27.40 -33.00 14.87
N ALA A 404 28.13 -34.04 15.28
CA ALA A 404 27.58 -35.37 15.41
C ALA A 404 28.13 -36.11 16.64
N ARG A 405 27.33 -37.02 17.20
CA ARG A 405 27.77 -38.04 18.16
C ARG A 405 26.95 -39.33 18.03
N GLY A 406 27.53 -40.43 18.47
CA GLY A 406 26.80 -41.66 18.75
C GLY A 406 26.12 -41.64 20.13
N GLU A 407 25.25 -42.60 20.37
CA GLU A 407 24.71 -42.90 21.71
C GLU A 407 25.77 -43.59 22.59
N SER A 408 26.46 -44.59 22.03
CA SER A 408 27.46 -45.41 22.73
C SER A 408 28.90 -45.14 22.28
N GLY A 409 29.09 -44.63 21.06
CA GLY A 409 30.41 -44.46 20.44
C GLY A 409 30.87 -45.74 19.75
N GLY A 410 31.33 -45.61 18.50
CA GLY A 410 31.67 -46.74 17.63
C GLY A 410 30.70 -46.96 16.47
N GLU A 411 29.58 -46.24 16.45
CA GLU A 411 28.61 -46.20 15.35
C GLU A 411 29.29 -45.70 14.07
N LYS A 412 28.94 -46.29 12.93
CA LYS A 412 29.59 -46.02 11.63
C LYS A 412 28.60 -45.54 10.60
N VAL A 413 28.80 -44.31 10.14
CA VAL A 413 27.87 -43.60 9.25
C VAL A 413 28.65 -42.79 8.22
N GLU A 414 27.98 -42.37 7.17
CA GLU A 414 28.54 -41.50 6.14
C GLU A 414 27.67 -40.25 6.00
N PHE A 415 28.31 -39.11 5.72
CA PHE A 415 27.66 -37.83 5.48
C PHE A 415 28.15 -37.21 4.19
N THR A 416 27.23 -36.63 3.43
CA THR A 416 27.53 -36.00 2.13
C THR A 416 26.93 -34.60 2.09
N ALA A 417 27.62 -33.67 1.43
CA ALA A 417 27.11 -32.35 1.06
C ALA A 417 26.08 -32.42 -0.08
N GLY A 418 25.07 -33.28 0.08
CA GLY A 418 23.96 -33.49 -0.84
C GLY A 418 24.37 -33.50 -2.32
N ASP A 419 23.83 -32.57 -3.10
CA ASP A 419 24.07 -32.49 -4.54
C ASP A 419 25.51 -32.06 -4.91
N ALA A 420 26.27 -31.47 -3.98
CA ALA A 420 27.69 -31.16 -4.19
C ALA A 420 28.55 -32.45 -4.24
N GLY A 421 28.04 -33.59 -3.75
CA GLY A 421 28.67 -34.90 -3.85
C GLY A 421 29.90 -35.14 -2.95
N ALA A 422 30.49 -34.10 -2.36
CA ALA A 422 31.58 -34.22 -1.39
C ALA A 422 31.12 -34.98 -0.13
N THR A 423 31.91 -35.94 0.35
CA THR A 423 31.54 -36.88 1.44
C THR A 423 32.63 -36.99 2.50
N THR A 424 32.24 -37.26 3.75
CA THR A 424 33.16 -37.68 4.81
C THR A 424 33.75 -39.07 4.58
N GLY A 425 33.15 -39.86 3.68
CA GLY A 425 33.22 -41.32 3.69
C GLY A 425 32.65 -41.90 4.99
N THR A 426 32.84 -43.21 5.22
CA THR A 426 32.43 -43.84 6.48
C THR A 426 33.28 -43.35 7.66
N VAL A 427 32.69 -42.55 8.54
CA VAL A 427 33.28 -42.12 9.82
C VAL A 427 32.84 -43.04 10.96
N THR A 428 33.62 -43.10 12.04
CA THR A 428 33.24 -43.77 13.30
C THR A 428 33.01 -42.70 14.35
N LEU A 429 31.79 -42.58 14.87
CA LEU A 429 31.40 -41.54 15.81
C LEU A 429 31.91 -41.82 17.23
N THR A 430 32.16 -40.75 17.98
CA THR A 430 32.33 -40.83 19.45
C THR A 430 31.00 -40.60 20.17
N ASN A 431 30.91 -41.02 21.44
CA ASN A 431 29.76 -40.74 22.31
C ASN A 431 29.76 -39.31 22.91
N ILE A 432 30.66 -38.44 22.43
CA ILE A 432 30.68 -37.01 22.73
C ILE A 432 30.55 -36.25 21.42
N TRP A 433 29.93 -35.07 21.47
CA TRP A 433 29.78 -34.17 20.33
C TRP A 433 31.15 -33.83 19.70
N GLN A 434 31.27 -34.08 18.40
CA GLN A 434 32.41 -33.68 17.57
C GLN A 434 31.93 -32.90 16.35
N ARG A 435 32.71 -31.89 15.96
CA ARG A 435 32.50 -31.14 14.73
C ARG A 435 33.09 -31.91 13.56
N TYR A 436 32.29 -32.11 12.54
CA TYR A 436 32.70 -32.67 11.25
C TYR A 436 32.68 -31.56 10.20
N ILE A 437 33.54 -31.72 9.20
CA ILE A 437 33.71 -30.80 8.07
C ILE A 437 33.77 -31.69 6.84
N VAL A 438 32.93 -31.40 5.85
CA VAL A 438 33.09 -31.86 4.47
C VAL A 438 33.73 -30.69 3.72
N ASP A 439 35.01 -30.82 3.46
CA ASP A 439 35.81 -29.88 2.67
C ASP A 439 35.83 -30.27 1.18
N ASP A 440 36.24 -29.32 0.34
CA ASP A 440 36.29 -29.41 -1.13
C ASP A 440 34.93 -29.60 -1.82
N LEU A 441 34.07 -28.58 -1.70
CA LEU A 441 32.82 -28.47 -2.46
C LEU A 441 33.05 -28.07 -3.95
N THR A 442 34.30 -28.02 -4.43
CA THR A 442 34.64 -27.30 -5.68
C THR A 442 34.34 -28.06 -6.97
N GLU A 443 34.09 -29.37 -6.90
CA GLU A 443 33.67 -30.19 -8.05
C GLU A 443 32.14 -30.24 -8.25
N GLY A 444 31.36 -29.77 -7.28
CA GLY A 444 29.89 -29.76 -7.30
C GLY A 444 29.29 -28.51 -7.98
N ASP A 445 28.12 -28.65 -8.59
CA ASP A 445 27.35 -27.50 -9.08
C ASP A 445 26.56 -26.88 -7.91
N MET A 446 27.17 -25.87 -7.28
CA MET A 446 26.57 -25.17 -6.15
C MET A 446 25.48 -24.15 -6.57
N SER A 447 25.18 -23.98 -7.86
CA SER A 447 24.24 -22.94 -8.32
C SER A 447 22.77 -23.28 -8.07
N ASN A 448 22.44 -24.56 -7.83
CA ASN A 448 21.08 -25.03 -7.59
C ASN A 448 21.11 -26.31 -6.72
N VAL A 449 21.30 -26.16 -5.42
CA VAL A 449 21.40 -27.28 -4.47
C VAL A 449 19.99 -27.64 -3.96
N VAL A 450 19.47 -28.78 -4.40
CA VAL A 450 18.14 -29.31 -4.06
C VAL A 450 18.21 -30.23 -2.84
N CYS A 451 19.21 -31.12 -2.78
CA CYS A 451 19.63 -31.85 -1.59
C CYS A 451 20.78 -31.09 -0.90
N GLY A 452 20.55 -30.54 0.29
CA GLY A 452 21.56 -29.79 1.04
C GLY A 452 22.51 -30.66 1.86
N PHE A 453 22.01 -31.76 2.42
CA PHE A 453 22.74 -32.67 3.31
C PHE A 453 22.20 -34.09 3.19
N TYR A 454 23.07 -35.08 3.26
CA TYR A 454 22.69 -36.49 3.25
C TYR A 454 23.39 -37.25 4.39
N TRP A 455 22.65 -38.15 5.02
CA TRP A 455 23.16 -39.14 5.98
C TRP A 455 22.85 -40.56 5.49
N GLY A 456 23.85 -41.44 5.54
CA GLY A 456 23.74 -42.85 5.19
C GLY A 456 24.26 -43.81 6.28
N VAL A 457 23.63 -44.98 6.38
CA VAL A 457 23.94 -46.04 7.34
C VAL A 457 23.70 -47.43 6.72
N SER A 458 24.34 -48.48 7.24
CA SER A 458 24.15 -49.87 6.78
C SER A 458 24.35 -50.92 7.88
N GLU A 459 23.70 -52.07 7.71
CA GLU A 459 23.82 -53.26 8.59
C GLU A 459 25.27 -53.72 8.67
N ALA A 460 25.97 -53.84 7.53
CA ALA A 460 27.35 -54.31 7.50
C ALA A 460 28.33 -53.47 8.33
N ASN A 461 27.97 -52.21 8.61
CA ASN A 461 28.70 -51.30 9.48
C ASN A 461 28.15 -51.26 10.93
N ASN A 462 26.86 -51.53 11.12
CA ASN A 462 26.13 -51.47 12.40
C ASN A 462 25.14 -52.66 12.50
N PRO A 463 25.61 -53.90 12.72
CA PRO A 463 24.79 -55.10 12.55
C PRO A 463 23.74 -55.32 13.65
N ASP A 464 23.90 -54.65 14.79
CA ASP A 464 22.93 -54.63 15.90
C ASP A 464 22.05 -53.37 15.88
N GLY A 465 22.05 -52.62 14.76
CA GLY A 465 21.50 -51.26 14.67
C GLY A 465 22.41 -50.20 15.30
N CYS A 466 21.98 -48.93 15.24
CA CYS A 466 22.68 -47.82 15.90
C CYS A 466 21.77 -46.63 16.20
N MET A 467 22.23 -45.74 17.08
CA MET A 467 21.58 -44.46 17.39
C MET A 467 22.62 -43.33 17.35
N ILE A 468 22.32 -42.27 16.61
CA ILE A 468 23.19 -41.10 16.45
C ILE A 468 22.41 -39.80 16.65
N TYR A 469 23.15 -38.72 16.87
CA TYR A 469 22.62 -37.37 17.05
C TYR A 469 23.37 -36.42 16.13
N LEU A 470 22.66 -35.46 15.53
CA LEU A 470 23.17 -34.43 14.63
C LEU A 470 22.69 -33.05 15.07
N ASP A 471 23.51 -32.03 14.84
CA ASP A 471 23.18 -30.65 15.21
C ASP A 471 23.96 -29.62 14.38
N ASP A 472 23.50 -28.38 14.38
CA ASP A 472 24.19 -27.20 13.80
C ASP A 472 24.71 -27.42 12.36
N ILE A 473 23.89 -28.05 11.51
CA ILE A 473 24.23 -28.42 10.12
C ILE A 473 24.12 -27.17 9.22
N ARG A 474 25.24 -26.73 8.63
CA ARG A 474 25.31 -25.53 7.78
C ARG A 474 26.45 -25.56 6.76
N TYR A 475 26.28 -24.84 5.66
CA TYR A 475 27.39 -24.42 4.80
C TYR A 475 28.08 -23.20 5.42
N GLU A 476 29.41 -23.12 5.32
CA GLU A 476 30.22 -21.96 5.73
C GLU A 476 31.03 -21.39 4.56
N SER A 477 31.28 -20.08 4.58
CA SER A 477 32.19 -19.40 3.65
C SER A 477 33.02 -18.30 4.31
N GLY A 478 34.31 -18.30 4.01
CA GLY A 478 35.26 -17.25 4.38
C GLY A 478 35.18 -16.02 3.48
N THR A 479 34.71 -16.16 2.24
CA THR A 479 34.53 -15.05 1.27
C THR A 479 33.09 -14.57 1.16
N GLY A 480 32.13 -15.43 1.49
CA GLY A 480 30.70 -15.20 1.36
C GLY A 480 30.07 -16.07 0.26
N ILE A 481 28.82 -16.46 0.46
CA ILE A 481 28.00 -17.23 -0.48
C ILE A 481 27.10 -16.23 -1.22
N GLU A 482 27.27 -16.09 -2.55
CA GLU A 482 27.00 -14.82 -3.26
C GLU A 482 25.51 -14.47 -3.48
N ASP A 483 24.64 -15.48 -3.55
CA ASP A 483 23.27 -15.33 -4.08
C ASP A 483 22.26 -16.11 -3.22
N VAL A 484 22.53 -16.15 -1.92
CA VAL A 484 21.70 -16.89 -0.98
C VAL A 484 20.44 -16.08 -0.67
N CYS A 485 19.31 -16.80 -0.73
CA CYS A 485 17.97 -16.44 -0.28
C CYS A 485 17.85 -16.16 1.23
N VAL A 486 18.66 -15.25 1.79
CA VAL A 486 18.76 -15.01 3.23
C VAL A 486 18.66 -13.54 3.62
N GLU A 487 18.35 -13.36 4.90
CA GLU A 487 17.80 -12.16 5.51
C GLU A 487 18.80 -10.99 5.62
N GLU A 488 20.10 -11.19 5.35
CA GLU A 488 21.19 -10.23 5.59
C GLU A 488 21.47 -9.28 4.39
N GLY A 489 20.56 -8.33 4.17
CA GLY A 489 20.77 -7.20 3.24
C GLY A 489 21.49 -6.00 3.87
N VAL A 490 22.18 -5.20 3.04
CA VAL A 490 22.90 -3.98 3.47
C VAL A 490 21.96 -2.78 3.61
N SER A 491 21.68 -2.36 4.85
CA SER A 491 21.01 -1.07 5.08
C SER A 491 21.92 0.10 4.67
N ASN A 492 21.45 0.94 3.75
CA ASN A 492 22.11 2.12 3.23
C ASN A 492 21.16 3.32 3.17
N ASN A 493 21.06 3.98 4.32
CA ASN A 493 20.25 5.19 4.52
C ASN A 493 20.66 6.38 3.64
N THR A 494 21.89 6.41 3.12
CA THR A 494 22.33 7.44 2.17
C THR A 494 21.61 7.26 0.84
N LYS A 495 21.64 6.05 0.26
CA LYS A 495 20.98 5.78 -1.03
C LYS A 495 19.46 5.88 -0.93
N LYS A 496 18.87 5.48 0.21
CA LYS A 496 17.45 5.74 0.54
C LYS A 496 17.14 7.25 0.57
N GLY A 497 18.00 8.05 1.20
CA GLY A 497 17.88 9.51 1.19
C GLY A 497 18.03 10.16 -0.19
N GLU A 498 18.87 9.60 -1.06
CA GLU A 498 19.01 10.01 -2.47
C GLU A 498 17.75 9.66 -3.27
N TRP A 499 17.26 8.42 -3.17
CA TRP A 499 16.01 7.97 -3.82
C TRP A 499 14.80 8.80 -3.40
N VAL A 500 14.71 9.21 -2.13
CA VAL A 500 13.66 10.12 -1.66
C VAL A 500 13.75 11.45 -2.41
N LYS A 501 14.93 12.07 -2.54
CA LYS A 501 15.08 13.32 -3.30
C LYS A 501 14.72 13.16 -4.78
N GLU A 502 15.17 12.07 -5.41
CA GLU A 502 14.86 11.75 -6.81
C GLU A 502 13.36 11.57 -7.02
N THR A 503 12.68 10.88 -6.10
CA THR A 503 11.23 10.68 -6.10
C THR A 503 10.46 12.00 -6.01
N TYR A 504 10.90 12.94 -5.16
CA TYR A 504 10.28 14.27 -5.06
C TYR A 504 10.42 15.05 -6.38
N GLU A 505 11.59 15.03 -7.01
CA GLU A 505 11.77 15.68 -8.32
C GLU A 505 10.99 14.96 -9.43
N SER A 506 10.84 13.63 -9.42
CA SER A 506 9.99 12.91 -10.39
C SER A 506 8.52 13.28 -10.28
N ILE A 507 7.95 13.33 -9.06
CA ILE A 507 6.55 13.75 -8.83
C ILE A 507 6.31 15.18 -9.33
N LYS A 508 7.24 16.10 -9.04
CA LYS A 508 7.20 17.50 -9.49
C LYS A 508 7.26 17.64 -11.01
N ASN A 509 7.91 16.70 -11.71
CA ASN A 509 7.91 16.60 -13.17
C ASN A 509 6.66 15.89 -13.74
N HIS A 510 5.72 15.46 -12.90
CA HIS A 510 4.44 14.85 -13.28
C HIS A 510 3.24 15.64 -12.73
N PRO A 511 2.94 16.86 -13.25
CA PRO A 511 1.96 17.79 -12.66
C PRO A 511 0.54 17.28 -12.37
N PRO A 512 0.00 16.23 -13.03
CA PRO A 512 -1.26 15.59 -12.63
C PRO A 512 -1.23 14.95 -11.23
N ILE A 513 -0.06 14.62 -10.67
CA ILE A 513 0.04 14.16 -9.28
C ILE A 513 -0.21 15.36 -8.36
N LYS A 514 -1.24 15.25 -7.53
CA LYS A 514 -1.71 16.29 -6.61
C LYS A 514 -1.68 15.89 -5.13
N MET A 515 -1.38 14.62 -4.83
CA MET A 515 -1.18 14.14 -3.46
C MET A 515 -0.07 13.07 -3.44
N VAL A 516 0.80 13.11 -2.42
CA VAL A 516 1.70 12.00 -2.10
C VAL A 516 1.72 11.74 -0.60
N CYS A 517 1.53 10.49 -0.19
CA CYS A 517 1.56 10.03 1.18
C CYS A 517 2.72 9.05 1.37
N TYR A 518 3.74 9.47 2.13
CA TYR A 518 4.91 8.63 2.39
C TYR A 518 4.61 7.59 3.45
N PHE A 519 4.91 6.33 3.16
CA PHE A 519 4.64 5.23 4.06
C PHE A 519 5.66 5.21 5.21
N ASN A 520 5.24 5.59 6.41
CA ASN A 520 6.10 5.69 7.59
C ASN A 520 5.79 4.61 8.63
N VAL A 521 5.95 3.35 8.21
CA VAL A 521 5.79 2.16 9.06
C VAL A 521 6.99 1.23 8.83
N ASP A 522 7.62 0.77 9.92
CA ASP A 522 8.69 -0.22 9.87
C ASP A 522 8.09 -1.62 10.04
N LYS A 523 7.71 -2.25 8.92
CA LYS A 523 7.20 -3.63 8.95
C LYS A 523 8.33 -4.68 9.12
N GLY A 524 9.60 -4.26 9.07
CA GLY A 524 10.76 -5.11 9.31
C GLY A 524 11.02 -5.45 10.80
N GLY A 525 10.14 -5.04 11.72
CA GLY A 525 10.32 -5.08 13.18
C GLY A 525 10.41 -6.46 13.85
N THR A 526 10.42 -7.57 13.10
CA THR A 526 10.71 -8.90 13.67
C THR A 526 11.83 -9.63 12.93
N LYS A 527 12.65 -10.33 13.70
CA LYS A 527 13.60 -11.35 13.25
C LYS A 527 12.94 -12.58 12.60
N TYR A 528 11.63 -12.55 12.32
CA TYR A 528 10.83 -13.72 11.98
C TYR A 528 9.77 -13.49 10.89
N LEU A 529 9.48 -12.25 10.48
CA LEU A 529 8.62 -11.93 9.34
C LEU A 529 9.49 -11.79 8.09
N THR A 530 9.51 -12.85 7.31
CA THR A 530 10.12 -12.91 5.99
C THR A 530 9.33 -12.05 5.00
N GLY A 531 9.97 -11.05 4.39
CA GLY A 531 9.45 -10.40 3.17
C GLY A 531 8.71 -9.07 3.34
N GLU A 532 8.90 -8.34 4.44
CA GLU A 532 8.40 -6.95 4.56
C GLU A 532 9.56 -5.95 4.73
N SER A 533 9.53 -4.85 3.95
CA SER A 533 10.63 -3.89 3.89
C SER A 533 10.60 -2.87 5.02
N ASP A 534 11.76 -2.26 5.30
CA ASP A 534 11.85 -1.04 6.11
C ASP A 534 11.36 0.17 5.30
N TRP A 535 10.08 0.23 4.95
CA TRP A 535 9.53 1.34 4.15
C TRP A 535 9.60 2.69 4.88
N ALA A 536 9.61 2.67 6.21
CA ALA A 536 9.63 3.84 7.08
C ALA A 536 10.64 4.92 6.68
N VAL A 537 10.17 6.16 6.61
CA VAL A 537 11.02 7.36 6.44
C VAL A 537 11.96 7.53 7.65
N PHE A 538 11.60 6.98 8.81
CA PHE A 538 12.49 6.74 9.95
C PHE A 538 12.86 5.26 10.04
N THR A 539 14.08 4.92 9.65
CA THR A 539 14.57 3.54 9.84
C THR A 539 14.88 3.28 11.31
N THR A 540 14.51 2.12 11.85
CA THR A 540 15.35 1.52 12.89
C THR A 540 16.65 1.00 12.25
N PRO A 541 17.80 1.00 12.95
CA PRO A 541 18.71 -0.11 12.70
C PRO A 541 18.11 -1.45 13.12
N ARG A 542 18.19 -2.42 12.19
CA ARG A 542 17.95 -3.86 12.38
C ARG A 542 18.63 -4.49 13.62
N ASP A 543 19.56 -3.80 14.27
CA ASP A 543 20.29 -4.29 15.46
C ASP A 543 19.54 -4.07 16.80
N ASN A 544 18.50 -3.22 16.86
CA ASN A 544 17.70 -3.04 18.07
C ASN A 544 16.53 -4.04 18.13
N ARG A 545 16.81 -5.15 18.83
CA ARG A 545 15.96 -6.33 18.96
C ARG A 545 14.67 -6.06 19.75
N ASN A 546 13.58 -6.71 19.32
CA ASN A 546 12.34 -6.97 20.06
C ASN A 546 11.35 -5.79 20.26
N ASN A 547 10.98 -5.05 19.22
CA ASN A 547 9.72 -4.30 19.29
C ASN A 547 9.03 -4.12 17.93
N ILE A 548 7.84 -4.71 17.79
CA ILE A 548 6.92 -4.51 16.65
C ILE A 548 6.24 -3.14 16.76
N ASP A 549 6.15 -2.61 17.98
CA ASP A 549 5.38 -1.40 18.31
C ASP A 549 6.24 -0.12 18.36
N ASP A 550 7.53 -0.16 17.97
CA ASP A 550 8.43 1.00 18.07
C ASP A 550 8.44 1.88 16.81
N CYS A 551 7.28 2.47 16.52
CA CYS A 551 7.21 3.64 15.65
C CYS A 551 7.75 4.92 16.33
N SER A 552 8.34 4.85 17.55
CA SER A 552 8.73 6.05 18.27
C SER A 552 9.83 6.82 17.54
N PHE A 553 9.73 8.15 17.63
CA PHE A 553 10.62 9.04 16.92
C PHE A 553 12.05 8.99 17.50
N ASP A 554 12.96 8.23 16.87
CA ASP A 554 14.39 8.28 17.21
C ASP A 554 15.11 9.42 16.45
N PRO A 555 15.47 10.52 17.12
CA PRO A 555 16.11 11.67 16.48
C PRO A 555 17.52 11.37 15.93
N ASN A 556 18.11 10.21 16.23
CA ASN A 556 19.43 9.81 15.74
C ASN A 556 19.37 9.05 14.41
N LYS A 557 18.18 8.64 13.95
CA LYS A 557 17.98 7.72 12.80
C LYS A 557 17.25 8.38 11.62
N ARG A 558 17.46 9.69 11.46
CA ARG A 558 16.85 10.53 10.43
C ARG A 558 17.41 10.24 9.04
N ILE A 559 16.55 10.24 8.02
CA ILE A 559 16.94 10.28 6.60
C ILE A 559 16.97 11.75 6.14
N PRO A 560 18.14 12.44 6.09
CA PRO A 560 18.17 13.88 5.85
C PRO A 560 17.58 14.29 4.50
N GLY A 561 17.62 13.38 3.52
CA GLY A 561 17.03 13.59 2.21
C GLY A 561 15.52 13.83 2.22
N TYR A 562 14.79 13.30 3.21
CA TYR A 562 13.37 13.61 3.37
C TYR A 562 13.17 15.07 3.83
N GLN A 563 13.89 15.50 4.87
CA GLN A 563 13.82 16.89 5.37
C GLN A 563 14.24 17.92 4.31
N GLU A 564 15.26 17.61 3.52
CA GLU A 564 15.67 18.45 2.39
C GLU A 564 14.57 18.53 1.32
N ALA A 565 13.89 17.42 1.02
CA ALA A 565 12.89 17.35 -0.04
C ALA A 565 11.52 17.93 0.39
N THR A 566 11.07 17.71 1.63
CA THR A 566 9.88 18.40 2.19
C THR A 566 10.07 19.90 2.31
N GLY A 567 11.31 20.40 2.28
CA GLY A 567 11.62 21.82 2.22
C GLY A 567 11.14 22.54 0.96
N ASP A 568 10.85 21.84 -0.15
CA ASP A 568 10.35 22.46 -1.38
C ASP A 568 8.88 22.90 -1.24
N ASP A 569 8.58 24.14 -1.64
CA ASP A 569 7.24 24.73 -1.62
C ASP A 569 6.26 24.05 -2.61
N HIS A 570 6.75 23.22 -3.54
CA HIS A 570 5.91 22.31 -4.32
C HIS A 570 5.11 21.35 -3.43
N TYR A 571 5.67 20.93 -2.29
CA TYR A 571 5.02 20.07 -1.32
C TYR A 571 4.25 20.89 -0.30
N LEU A 572 2.93 20.81 -0.36
CA LEU A 572 2.02 21.70 0.34
C LEU A 572 1.51 21.09 1.63
N TYR A 573 1.60 21.90 2.70
CA TYR A 573 0.73 21.81 3.86
C TYR A 573 -0.50 22.70 3.64
N ARG A 574 -1.70 22.15 3.81
CA ARG A 574 -2.97 22.89 3.69
C ARG A 574 -4.03 22.30 4.61
N PHE A 575 -4.57 23.15 5.49
CA PHE A 575 -5.64 22.78 6.41
C PHE A 575 -6.58 23.97 6.73
N PRO A 576 -7.92 23.79 6.67
CA PRO A 576 -8.60 22.66 6.03
C PRO A 576 -8.27 22.63 4.52
N ILE A 577 -8.59 21.53 3.84
CA ILE A 577 -8.30 21.31 2.43
C ILE A 577 -9.52 21.79 1.61
N PRO A 578 -9.52 22.99 1.00
CA PRO A 578 -10.73 23.56 0.42
C PRO A 578 -11.20 22.70 -0.75
N VAL A 579 -12.35 22.06 -0.56
CA VAL A 579 -13.05 21.36 -1.62
C VAL A 579 -13.77 22.41 -2.45
N THR A 580 -13.64 22.29 -3.77
CA THR A 580 -14.30 23.16 -4.72
C THR A 580 -15.77 22.75 -4.78
N PRO A 581 -16.72 23.60 -4.35
CA PRO A 581 -18.12 23.21 -4.31
C PRO A 581 -18.64 22.82 -5.69
N LYS A 582 -19.48 21.78 -5.78
CA LYS A 582 -20.09 21.41 -7.08
C LYS A 582 -20.84 22.61 -7.66
N GLY A 583 -20.49 23.02 -8.89
CA GLY A 583 -20.97 24.26 -9.50
C GLY A 583 -20.10 25.51 -9.33
N ASP A 584 -18.97 25.45 -8.62
CA ASP A 584 -17.94 26.51 -8.61
C ASP A 584 -16.99 26.31 -9.79
N LEU A 585 -17.21 27.11 -10.83
CA LEU A 585 -16.55 27.00 -12.13
C LEU A 585 -15.47 28.07 -12.33
N ASN A 586 -15.31 28.98 -11.36
CA ASN A 586 -14.25 29.98 -11.32
C ASN A 586 -13.18 29.67 -10.25
N HIS A 587 -13.46 28.72 -9.36
CA HIS A 587 -12.62 28.20 -8.29
C HIS A 587 -12.29 29.22 -7.18
N ASP A 588 -13.19 30.17 -6.91
CA ASP A 588 -13.07 31.10 -5.76
C ASP A 588 -13.66 30.55 -4.44
N ASN A 589 -14.11 29.29 -4.45
CA ASN A 589 -14.83 28.57 -3.38
C ASN A 589 -16.18 29.21 -3.05
N ARG A 590 -16.87 29.74 -4.07
CA ARG A 590 -18.22 30.33 -3.93
C ARG A 590 -19.06 30.01 -5.15
N ILE A 591 -20.28 29.53 -4.91
CA ILE A 591 -21.30 29.45 -5.95
C ILE A 591 -21.84 30.86 -6.21
N THR A 592 -21.57 31.43 -7.39
CA THR A 592 -21.97 32.78 -7.77
C THR A 592 -22.66 32.83 -9.14
N PRO A 593 -23.27 33.97 -9.52
CA PRO A 593 -23.74 34.17 -10.89
C PRO A 593 -22.62 34.18 -11.96
N ALA A 594 -21.33 34.27 -11.57
CA ALA A 594 -20.23 34.13 -12.52
C ALA A 594 -20.11 32.67 -12.98
N ASP A 595 -20.28 31.72 -12.06
CA ASP A 595 -20.23 30.28 -12.33
C ASP A 595 -21.39 29.85 -13.22
N ALA A 596 -22.60 30.34 -12.93
CA ALA A 596 -23.76 30.14 -13.81
C ALA A 596 -23.51 30.65 -15.25
N ALA A 597 -22.72 31.72 -15.42
CA ALA A 597 -22.34 32.22 -16.74
C ALA A 597 -21.27 31.34 -17.42
N ILE A 598 -20.36 30.72 -16.66
CA ILE A 598 -19.38 29.75 -17.16
C ILE A 598 -20.08 28.44 -17.58
N ALA A 599 -21.01 27.92 -16.76
CA ALA A 599 -21.84 26.76 -17.11
C ALA A 599 -22.63 26.99 -18.41
N LEU A 600 -23.21 28.18 -18.57
CA LEU A 600 -23.92 28.54 -19.79
C LEU A 600 -23.00 28.64 -21.02
N ALA A 601 -21.73 29.02 -20.83
CA ALA A 601 -20.73 29.00 -21.90
C ALA A 601 -20.33 27.57 -22.28
N ILE A 602 -20.10 26.70 -21.29
CA ILE A 602 -19.79 25.26 -21.47
C ILE A 602 -20.94 24.55 -22.22
N ALA A 603 -22.19 24.81 -21.83
CA ALA A 603 -23.39 24.32 -22.52
C ALA A 603 -23.47 24.79 -23.99
N ALA A 604 -23.00 26.01 -24.28
CA ALA A 604 -22.98 26.55 -25.65
C ALA A 604 -21.84 25.99 -26.52
N THR A 605 -20.76 25.47 -25.92
CA THR A 605 -19.64 24.83 -26.62
C THR A 605 -19.76 23.30 -26.74
N SER A 606 -20.76 22.69 -26.10
CA SER A 606 -20.94 21.22 -26.02
C SER A 606 -19.72 20.48 -25.45
N THR A 607 -18.96 21.17 -24.61
CA THR A 607 -17.88 20.63 -23.80
C THR A 607 -18.47 20.04 -22.51
N HIS A 608 -17.99 18.88 -22.08
CA HIS A 608 -18.40 18.28 -20.80
C HIS A 608 -17.58 18.85 -19.64
N SER A 609 -18.14 18.87 -18.43
CA SER A 609 -17.47 19.26 -17.19
C SER A 609 -18.31 18.82 -16.00
N ASP A 610 -17.79 17.89 -15.20
CA ASP A 610 -18.46 17.29 -14.04
C ASP A 610 -18.88 18.34 -13.00
N ALA A 611 -18.02 19.35 -12.78
CA ALA A 611 -18.29 20.48 -11.91
C ALA A 611 -19.43 21.37 -12.43
N ALA A 612 -19.69 21.37 -13.75
CA ALA A 612 -20.74 22.16 -14.38
C ALA A 612 -22.04 21.37 -14.61
N ASP A 613 -21.99 20.03 -14.62
CA ASP A 613 -23.15 19.13 -14.63
C ASP A 613 -23.68 18.93 -13.20
N VAL A 614 -24.32 19.97 -12.68
CA VAL A 614 -24.93 19.95 -11.35
C VAL A 614 -26.27 19.21 -11.33
N SER A 615 -26.87 18.93 -12.49
CA SER A 615 -28.08 18.09 -12.58
C SER A 615 -27.77 16.58 -12.56
N GLY A 616 -26.56 16.18 -12.94
CA GLY A 616 -26.10 14.79 -12.98
C GLY A 616 -26.70 13.98 -14.13
N ASP A 617 -27.02 14.62 -15.26
CA ASP A 617 -27.64 13.95 -16.41
C ASP A 617 -26.64 13.56 -17.52
N GLY A 618 -25.35 13.88 -17.33
CA GLY A 618 -24.25 13.66 -18.27
C GLY A 618 -24.06 14.83 -19.25
N HIS A 619 -24.89 15.88 -19.18
CA HIS A 619 -24.91 16.98 -20.14
C HIS A 619 -24.95 18.33 -19.44
N VAL A 620 -23.90 19.15 -19.62
CA VAL A 620 -23.94 20.55 -19.19
C VAL A 620 -24.92 21.31 -20.09
N THR A 621 -26.07 21.71 -19.53
CA THR A 621 -27.13 22.43 -20.24
C THR A 621 -27.47 23.77 -19.59
N SER A 622 -28.49 24.46 -20.10
CA SER A 622 -29.07 25.62 -19.42
C SER A 622 -29.80 25.27 -18.12
N LEU A 623 -30.09 24.00 -17.83
CA LEU A 623 -30.66 23.56 -16.56
C LEU A 623 -29.62 23.71 -15.44
N ASP A 624 -28.40 23.29 -15.70
CA ASP A 624 -27.28 23.30 -14.76
C ASP A 624 -26.86 24.74 -14.43
N ALA A 625 -26.72 25.57 -15.46
CA ALA A 625 -26.52 27.01 -15.30
C ALA A 625 -27.64 27.67 -14.46
N LEU A 626 -28.89 27.20 -14.59
CA LEU A 626 -30.00 27.69 -13.76
C LEU A 626 -29.90 27.16 -12.32
N MET A 627 -29.53 25.89 -12.11
CA MET A 627 -29.33 25.32 -10.78
C MET A 627 -28.20 26.03 -10.02
N ILE A 628 -27.04 26.24 -10.66
CA ILE A 628 -25.94 27.05 -10.13
C ILE A 628 -26.42 28.47 -9.76
N LEU A 629 -27.25 29.10 -10.60
CA LEU A 629 -27.81 30.42 -10.29
C LEU A 629 -28.83 30.40 -9.13
N GLN A 630 -29.58 29.31 -8.94
CA GLN A 630 -30.48 29.14 -7.80
C GLN A 630 -29.70 28.88 -6.50
N ALA A 631 -28.61 28.14 -6.55
CA ALA A 631 -27.73 27.88 -5.42
C ALA A 631 -26.92 29.12 -5.01
N ALA A 632 -26.46 29.92 -5.99
CA ALA A 632 -25.88 31.25 -5.75
C ALA A 632 -26.87 32.22 -5.04
N ALA A 633 -28.17 31.96 -5.17
CA ALA A 633 -29.24 32.68 -4.48
C ALA A 633 -29.69 32.00 -3.17
N ALA A 634 -29.03 30.91 -2.76
CA ALA A 634 -29.39 30.05 -1.61
C ALA A 634 -30.83 29.49 -1.65
N ASN A 635 -31.39 29.30 -2.84
CA ASN A 635 -32.73 28.71 -3.02
C ASN A 635 -32.72 27.18 -3.08
N ILE A 636 -31.59 26.57 -3.46
CA ILE A 636 -31.34 25.13 -3.50
C ILE A 636 -29.90 24.83 -3.05
N GLY A 637 -29.61 23.59 -2.67
CA GLY A 637 -28.24 23.05 -2.65
C GLY A 637 -27.87 22.47 -4.03
N LEU A 638 -26.58 22.20 -4.22
CA LEU A 638 -26.01 21.48 -5.36
C LEU A 638 -25.35 20.18 -4.88
#